data_AF-A0A1D3KXC2-F1
#
_entry.id   AF-A0A1D3KXC2-F1
#
_cell.length_a   1.000
_cell.length_b   1.000
_cell.length_c   1.000
_cell.angle_alpha   90.00
_cell.angle_beta   90.00
_cell.angle_gamma   90.00
#
_symmetry.space_group_name_H-M   'P 1'
#
loop_
_entity.id
_entity.type
_entity.pdbx_description
1 polymer ?
#
loop_
_entity_poly.entity_id
_entity_poly.type
_entity_poly.pdbx_seq_one_letter_code
_entity_poly.pdbx_strand_id
1 'polypeptide(L)'
;MSCVACPFNYVNISQNQKEDLLRFEVSAIANYKYYKEIEIRSRIRVSLIVLLISLMIYVLFKYRDDKTVVEIINNLPLMIFVCLFFIITIKHSCKNLFKSTNYIKSLNKTLKAFNLHVDKKSLKLCIIGSLQKEQ
;
A
#
# COMPACT_ATOMS: atom_id res chain seq x y z
N MET A 1 -22.30 20.19 12.30
CA MET A 1 -21.15 19.36 12.69
C MET A 1 -21.54 17.92 12.46
N SER A 2 -20.99 17.23 11.45
CA SER A 2 -21.34 15.83 11.16
C SER A 2 -20.65 14.92 12.17
N CYS A 3 -21.43 14.30 13.05
CA CYS A 3 -20.93 13.31 14.00
C CYS A 3 -20.56 12.01 13.26
N VAL A 4 -19.55 11.30 13.75
CA VAL A 4 -19.15 9.99 13.22
C VAL A 4 -19.42 8.96 14.32
N ALA A 5 -20.24 7.95 14.03
CA ALA A 5 -20.49 6.83 14.91
C ALA A 5 -19.62 5.64 14.50
N CYS A 6 -18.66 5.28 15.35
CA CYS A 6 -17.80 4.10 15.21
C CYS A 6 -17.81 3.30 16.53
N PRO A 7 -18.03 1.97 16.51
CA PRO A 7 -18.57 1.19 15.40
C PRO A 7 -20.06 1.49 15.16
N PHE A 8 -20.54 1.19 13.96
CA PHE A 8 -21.95 1.39 13.59
C PHE A 8 -22.94 0.48 14.33
N ASN A 9 -22.47 -0.54 15.06
CA ASN A 9 -23.32 -1.50 15.77
C ASN A 9 -24.31 -0.84 16.74
N TYR A 10 -23.95 0.32 17.28
CA TYR A 10 -24.77 1.08 18.23
C TYR A 10 -25.76 2.03 17.56
N VAL A 11 -25.90 1.95 16.24
CA VAL A 11 -26.85 2.75 15.47
C VAL A 11 -28.14 1.99 15.30
N ASN A 12 -29.27 2.68 15.52
CA ASN A 12 -30.60 2.14 15.32
C ASN A 12 -30.92 2.00 13.81
N ILE A 13 -30.53 0.87 13.23
CA ILE A 13 -30.81 0.43 11.85
C ILE A 13 -31.34 -1.00 11.87
N SER A 14 -32.03 -1.43 10.80
CA SER A 14 -32.63 -2.76 10.77
C SER A 14 -31.57 -3.87 10.88
N GLN A 15 -31.95 -5.02 11.45
CA GLN A 15 -31.03 -6.14 11.62
C GLN A 15 -30.43 -6.60 10.29
N ASN A 16 -31.23 -6.66 9.22
CA ASN A 16 -30.75 -7.00 7.88
C ASN A 16 -29.69 -6.01 7.38
N GLN A 17 -29.90 -4.71 7.60
CA GLN A 17 -28.91 -3.68 7.25
C GLN A 17 -27.63 -3.82 8.07
N LYS A 18 -27.73 -4.16 9.36
CA LYS A 18 -26.55 -4.44 10.20
C LYS A 18 -25.74 -5.61 9.65
N GLU A 19 -26.40 -6.70 9.27
CA GLU A 19 -25.73 -7.87 8.69
C GLU A 19 -25.05 -7.57 7.35
N ASP A 20 -25.71 -6.82 6.46
CA ASP A 20 -25.14 -6.41 5.18
C ASP A 20 -23.91 -5.49 5.36
N LEU A 21 -23.98 -4.54 6.29
CA LEU A 21 -22.85 -3.67 6.63
C LEU A 21 -21.69 -4.45 7.27
N LEU A 22 -21.98 -5.45 8.11
CA LEU A 22 -20.96 -6.35 8.67
C LEU A 22 -20.29 -7.18 7.57
N ARG A 23 -21.05 -7.75 6.63
CA ARG A 23 -20.50 -8.48 5.48
C ARG A 23 -19.63 -7.59 4.62
N PHE A 24 -20.08 -6.35 4.39
CA PHE A 24 -19.30 -5.35 3.67
C PHE A 24 -17.99 -5.02 4.40
N GLU A 25 -18.04 -4.78 5.72
CA GLU A 25 -16.84 -4.51 6.54
C GLU A 25 -15.83 -5.66 6.42
N VAL A 26 -16.27 -6.91 6.59
CA VAL A 26 -15.40 -8.09 6.46
C VAL A 26 -14.73 -8.14 5.09
N SER A 27 -15.49 -7.92 4.01
CA SER A 27 -14.95 -7.89 2.64
C SER A 27 -13.97 -6.74 2.41
N ALA A 28 -14.29 -5.54 2.92
CA ALA A 28 -13.43 -4.37 2.82
C ALA A 28 -12.10 -4.57 3.56
N ILE A 29 -12.15 -5.14 4.77
CA ILE A 29 -10.96 -5.47 5.57
C ILE A 29 -10.12 -6.55 4.88
N ALA A 30 -10.75 -7.59 4.34
CA ALA A 30 -10.04 -8.65 3.63
C ALA A 30 -9.27 -8.11 2.41
N ASN A 31 -9.93 -7.26 1.60
CA ASN A 31 -9.28 -6.59 0.48
C ASN A 31 -8.16 -5.65 0.93
N TYR A 32 -8.36 -4.89 2.01
CA TYR A 32 -7.31 -4.05 2.57
C TYR A 32 -6.08 -4.87 2.97
N LYS A 33 -6.27 -6.00 3.69
CA LYS A 33 -5.19 -6.90 4.10
C LYS A 33 -4.44 -7.45 2.89
N TYR A 34 -5.16 -7.92 1.87
CA TYR A 34 -4.56 -8.39 0.62
C TYR A 34 -3.68 -7.30 -0.04
N TYR A 35 -4.19 -6.07 -0.18
CA TYR A 35 -3.38 -4.98 -0.73
C TYR A 35 -2.21 -4.58 0.18
N LYS A 36 -2.35 -4.75 1.50
CA LYS A 36 -1.28 -4.50 2.46
C LYS A 36 -0.15 -5.53 2.34
N GLU A 37 -0.47 -6.79 2.12
CA GLU A 37 0.53 -7.84 1.84
C GLU A 37 1.31 -7.55 0.57
N ILE A 38 0.62 -7.14 -0.51
CA ILE A 38 1.27 -6.71 -1.76
C ILE A 38 2.22 -5.54 -1.49
N GLU A 39 1.80 -4.56 -0.70
CA GLU A 39 2.61 -3.41 -0.32
C GLU A 39 3.87 -3.82 0.45
N ILE A 40 3.74 -4.70 1.45
CA ILE A 40 4.86 -5.22 2.26
C ILE A 40 5.84 -5.96 1.35
N ARG A 41 5.34 -6.87 0.50
CA ARG A 41 6.18 -7.61 -0.46
C ARG A 41 6.95 -6.65 -1.38
N SER A 42 6.29 -5.58 -1.82
CA SER A 42 6.93 -4.56 -2.64
C SER A 42 8.00 -3.76 -1.90
N ARG A 43 7.78 -3.41 -0.62
CA ARG A 43 8.79 -2.77 0.24
C ARG A 43 10.03 -3.64 0.37
N ILE A 44 9.85 -4.94 0.66
CA ILE A 44 10.96 -5.89 0.76
C ILE A 44 11.76 -5.91 -0.55
N ARG A 45 11.09 -5.98 -1.71
CA ARG A 45 11.74 -5.93 -3.03
C ARG A 45 12.54 -4.64 -3.23
N VAL A 46 11.98 -3.48 -2.89
CA VAL A 46 12.69 -2.20 -2.98
C VAL A 46 13.92 -2.20 -2.06
N SER A 47 13.79 -2.63 -0.80
CA SER A 47 14.90 -2.73 0.13
C SER A 47 16.02 -3.65 -0.38
N LEU A 48 15.66 -4.80 -0.96
CA LEU A 48 16.63 -5.72 -1.57
C LEU A 48 17.35 -5.09 -2.77
N ILE A 49 16.63 -4.35 -3.62
CA ILE A 49 17.24 -3.65 -4.77
C ILE A 49 18.22 -2.59 -4.29
N VAL A 50 17.86 -1.79 -3.28
CA VAL A 50 18.75 -0.78 -2.70
C VAL A 50 20.00 -1.45 -2.13
N LEU A 51 19.85 -2.56 -1.38
CA LEU A 51 20.98 -3.32 -0.86
C LEU A 51 21.91 -3.83 -1.99
N LEU A 52 21.34 -4.38 -3.07
CA LEU A 52 22.11 -4.84 -4.23
C LEU A 52 22.89 -3.69 -4.88
N ILE A 53 22.25 -2.52 -5.07
CA ILE A 53 22.93 -1.33 -5.61
C ILE A 53 24.07 -0.90 -4.69
N SER A 54 23.85 -0.87 -3.37
CA SER A 54 24.90 -0.52 -2.40
C SER A 54 26.07 -1.51 -2.43
N LEU A 55 25.79 -2.82 -2.54
CA LEU A 55 26.82 -3.84 -2.69
C LEU A 55 27.61 -3.69 -3.99
N MET A 56 26.92 -3.42 -5.10
CA MET A 56 27.57 -3.16 -6.39
C MET A 56 28.51 -1.95 -6.29
N ILE A 57 28.05 -0.84 -5.71
CA ILE A 57 28.88 0.35 -5.49
C ILE A 57 30.10 0.02 -4.62
N TYR A 58 29.92 -0.74 -3.55
CA TYR A 58 31.01 -1.16 -2.68
C TYR A 58 32.06 -2.00 -3.42
N VAL A 59 31.63 -2.99 -4.21
CA VAL A 59 32.52 -3.83 -5.01
C VAL A 59 33.28 -2.97 -6.04
N LEU A 60 32.58 -2.09 -6.74
CA LEU A 60 33.20 -1.17 -7.70
C LEU A 60 34.26 -0.28 -7.04
N PHE A 61 34.00 0.19 -5.82
CA PHE A 61 34.96 1.02 -5.09
C PHE A 61 36.16 0.21 -4.58
N LYS A 62 35.92 -0.96 -3.99
CA LYS A 62 36.97 -1.82 -3.41
C LYS A 62 37.95 -2.34 -4.45
N TYR A 63 37.46 -2.65 -5.64
CA TYR A 63 38.25 -3.24 -6.73
C TYR A 63 38.47 -2.24 -7.88
N ARG A 64 38.49 -0.93 -7.60
CA ARG A 64 38.60 0.12 -8.61
C ARG A 64 39.87 0.04 -9.47
N ASP A 65 40.94 -0.53 -8.93
CA ASP A 65 42.25 -0.65 -9.58
C ASP A 65 42.41 -2.00 -10.30
N ASP A 66 41.41 -2.89 -10.18
CA ASP A 66 41.37 -4.17 -10.88
C ASP A 66 40.98 -3.95 -12.35
N LYS A 67 41.84 -4.41 -13.28
CA LYS A 67 41.62 -4.26 -14.72
C LYS A 67 40.28 -4.83 -15.18
N THR A 68 39.84 -5.95 -14.63
CA THR A 68 38.58 -6.59 -15.01
C THR A 68 37.39 -5.71 -14.60
N VAL A 69 37.44 -5.11 -13.42
CA VAL A 69 36.38 -4.20 -12.96
C VAL A 69 36.34 -2.92 -13.80
N VAL A 70 37.50 -2.37 -14.13
CA VAL A 70 37.61 -1.18 -15.01
C VAL A 70 37.04 -1.47 -16.41
N GLU A 71 37.36 -2.63 -17.00
CA GLU A 71 36.80 -3.05 -18.30
C GLU A 71 35.27 -3.22 -18.26
N ILE A 72 34.72 -3.79 -17.18
CA ILE A 72 33.28 -3.95 -17.00
C ILE A 72 32.58 -2.59 -16.91
N ILE A 73 33.13 -1.63 -16.15
CA ILE A 73 32.57 -0.27 -16.03
C ILE A 73 32.61 0.46 -17.38
N ASN A 74 33.70 0.29 -18.13
CA ASN A 74 33.87 0.92 -19.43
C ASN A 74 32.98 0.31 -20.53
N ASN A 75 32.34 -0.84 -20.25
CA ASN A 75 31.34 -1.43 -21.14
C ASN A 75 30.02 -0.63 -21.08
N LEU A 76 29.96 0.45 -21.86
CA LEU A 76 28.85 1.38 -21.90
C LEU A 76 27.48 0.71 -22.16
N PRO A 77 27.32 -0.21 -23.15
CA PRO A 77 26.06 -0.91 -23.36
C PRO A 77 25.59 -1.69 -22.13
N LEU A 78 26.51 -2.41 -21.46
CA LEU A 78 26.20 -3.19 -20.27
C LEU A 78 25.73 -2.30 -19.12
N MET A 79 26.45 -1.20 -18.87
CA MET A 79 26.11 -0.27 -17.79
C MET A 79 24.76 0.40 -18.01
N ILE A 80 24.45 0.80 -19.25
CA ILE A 80 23.13 1.35 -19.61
C ILE A 80 22.03 0.33 -19.33
N PHE A 81 22.22 -0.93 -19.74
CA PHE A 81 21.24 -1.99 -19.51
C PHE A 81 20.99 -2.22 -18.02
N VAL A 82 22.05 -2.31 -17.21
CA VAL A 82 21.96 -2.49 -15.75
C VAL A 82 21.22 -1.32 -15.10
N CYS A 83 21.54 -0.08 -15.47
CA CYS A 83 20.85 1.11 -14.97
C CYS A 83 19.35 1.10 -15.32
N LEU A 84 19.00 0.82 -16.57
CA LEU A 84 17.60 0.73 -17.02
C LEU A 84 16.84 -0.38 -16.28
N PHE A 85 17.47 -1.54 -16.10
CA PHE A 85 16.89 -2.66 -15.36
C PHE A 85 16.51 -2.25 -13.93
N PHE A 86 17.41 -1.58 -13.21
CA PHE A 86 17.12 -1.09 -11.86
C PHE A 86 16.02 -0.04 -11.85
N ILE A 87 16.06 0.94 -12.78
CA ILE A 87 15.03 1.98 -12.90
C ILE A 87 13.64 1.37 -13.10
N ILE A 88 13.50 0.44 -14.05
CA ILE A 88 12.22 -0.22 -14.36
C ILE A 88 11.73 -1.03 -13.15
N THR A 89 12.62 -1.80 -12.51
CA THR A 89 12.26 -2.66 -11.38
C THR A 89 11.84 -1.85 -10.15
N ILE A 90 12.56 -0.76 -9.86
CA ILE A 90 12.20 0.18 -8.78
C ILE A 90 10.86 0.85 -9.10
N LYS A 91 10.68 1.38 -10.31
CA LYS A 91 9.42 2.02 -10.72
C LYS A 91 8.22 1.08 -10.57
N HIS A 92 8.36 -0.16 -11.02
CA HIS A 92 7.32 -1.18 -10.90
C HIS A 92 7.00 -1.49 -9.42
N SER A 93 8.03 -1.65 -8.59
CA SER A 93 7.86 -1.95 -7.17
C SER A 93 7.28 -0.76 -6.40
N CYS A 94 7.67 0.47 -6.74
CA CYS A 94 7.16 1.68 -6.12
C CYS A 94 5.66 1.91 -6.38
N LYS A 95 5.15 1.51 -7.55
CA LYS A 95 3.71 1.60 -7.89
C LYS A 95 2.81 0.90 -6.85
N ASN A 96 3.32 -0.15 -6.21
CA ASN A 96 2.56 -0.94 -5.24
C ASN A 96 2.70 -0.44 -3.79
N LEU A 97 3.57 0.53 -3.50
CA LEU A 97 3.88 0.99 -2.13
C LEU A 97 2.71 1.67 -1.39
N PHE A 98 1.67 2.10 -2.11
CA PHE A 98 0.53 2.82 -1.53
C PHE A 98 -0.81 2.19 -1.91
N LYS A 99 -0.82 0.95 -2.41
CA LYS A 99 -2.02 0.30 -2.93
C LYS A 99 -3.12 0.15 -1.86
N SER A 100 -2.74 -0.22 -0.63
CA SER A 100 -3.68 -0.33 0.50
C SER A 100 -4.31 1.01 0.90
N THR A 101 -3.52 2.08 0.88
CA THR A 101 -4.00 3.42 1.25
C THR A 101 -4.87 4.03 0.14
N ASN A 102 -4.49 3.83 -1.12
CA ASN A 102 -5.28 4.26 -2.27
C ASN A 102 -6.62 3.51 -2.34
N TYR A 103 -6.63 2.22 -1.99
CA TYR A 103 -7.86 1.44 -1.86
C TYR A 103 -8.81 2.07 -0.84
N ILE A 104 -8.39 2.29 0.40
CA ILE A 104 -9.25 2.94 1.43
C ILE A 104 -9.68 4.33 1.01
N LYS A 105 -8.79 5.12 0.39
CA LYS A 105 -9.15 6.46 -0.11
C LYS A 105 -10.21 6.40 -1.20
N SER A 106 -10.09 5.46 -2.13
CA SER A 106 -11.08 5.25 -3.20
C SER A 106 -12.40 4.74 -2.63
N LEU A 107 -12.34 3.78 -1.72
CA LEU A 107 -13.50 3.22 -1.03
C LEU A 107 -14.27 4.30 -0.27
N ASN A 108 -13.56 5.11 0.52
CA ASN A 108 -14.15 6.20 1.29
C ASN A 108 -14.77 7.31 0.42
N LYS A 109 -14.29 7.52 -0.82
CA LYS A 109 -14.97 8.42 -1.76
C LYS A 109 -16.35 7.89 -2.16
N THR A 110 -16.44 6.59 -2.43
CA THR A 110 -17.71 5.93 -2.78
C THR A 110 -18.64 5.87 -1.57
N LEU A 111 -18.13 5.47 -0.40
CA LEU A 111 -18.90 5.34 0.83
C LEU A 111 -19.48 6.67 1.33
N LYS A 112 -18.81 7.79 1.05
CA LYS A 112 -19.31 9.11 1.41
C LYS A 112 -20.71 9.40 0.84
N ALA A 113 -21.03 8.88 -0.36
CA ALA A 113 -22.36 9.02 -0.95
C ALA A 113 -23.45 8.29 -0.16
N PHE A 114 -23.06 7.28 0.62
CA PHE A 114 -23.93 6.48 1.49
C PHE A 114 -23.86 6.90 2.95
N ASN A 115 -23.23 8.05 3.26
CA ASN A 115 -22.96 8.47 4.63
C ASN A 115 -22.13 7.44 5.43
N LEU A 116 -21.25 6.70 4.75
CA LEU A 116 -20.37 5.69 5.35
C LEU A 116 -18.90 6.10 5.24
N HIS A 117 -18.09 5.54 6.13
CA HIS A 117 -16.64 5.72 6.14
C HIS A 117 -15.95 4.51 6.78
N VAL A 118 -14.85 4.04 6.22
CA VAL A 118 -13.96 3.08 6.89
C VAL A 118 -12.83 3.86 7.54
N ASP A 119 -12.74 3.77 8.87
CA ASP A 119 -11.63 4.36 9.61
C ASP A 119 -10.34 3.58 9.32
N LYS A 120 -9.30 4.30 8.88
CA LYS A 120 -8.01 3.70 8.51
C LYS A 120 -7.26 3.11 9.72
N LYS A 121 -7.46 3.66 10.93
CA LYS A 121 -6.75 3.20 12.13
C LYS A 121 -7.38 1.95 12.73
N SER A 122 -8.69 1.98 12.98
CA SER A 122 -9.41 0.86 13.57
C SER A 122 -9.83 -0.19 12.54
N LEU A 123 -9.79 0.13 11.23
CA LEU A 123 -10.30 -0.70 10.14
C LEU A 123 -11.78 -1.06 10.29
N LYS A 124 -12.54 -0.25 11.01
CA LYS A 124 -13.98 -0.45 11.21
C LYS A 124 -14.79 0.44 10.29
N LEU A 125 -15.97 -0.03 9.91
CA LEU A 125 -16.95 0.79 9.21
C LEU A 125 -17.63 1.72 10.24
N CYS A 126 -17.90 2.94 9.79
CA CYS A 126 -18.49 4.00 10.58
C CYS A 126 -19.55 4.71 9.76
N ILE A 127 -20.56 5.24 10.44
CA ILE A 127 -21.61 6.02 9.81
C ILE A 127 -21.36 7.51 10.10
N ILE A 128 -21.41 8.33 9.05
CA ILE A 128 -21.33 9.78 9.07
C ILE A 128 -22.75 10.32 9.22
N GLY A 129 -23.08 10.90 10.37
CA GLY A 129 -24.39 11.51 10.60
C GLY A 129 -24.78 11.55 12.08
N SER A 130 -25.81 12.34 12.39
CA SER A 130 -26.44 12.33 13.71
C SER A 130 -27.44 11.18 13.81
N LEU A 131 -26.93 9.95 13.85
CA LEU A 131 -27.77 8.79 14.10
C LEU A 131 -27.98 8.63 15.62
N GLN A 132 -29.23 8.39 16.01
CA GLN A 132 -29.56 8.07 17.40
C GLN A 132 -28.88 6.75 17.76
N LYS A 133 -28.10 6.78 18.85
CA LYS A 133 -27.53 5.57 19.42
C LYS A 133 -28.67 4.73 20.01
N GLU A 134 -28.60 3.41 19.86
CA GLU A 134 -29.44 2.50 20.64
C GLU A 134 -29.19 2.77 22.13
N GLN A 135 -30.26 2.98 22.90
CA GLN A 135 -30.24 3.18 24.34
C GLN A 135 -29.92 1.88 25.07
#